data_AF-A0A0L8I0A1-F1
#
_entry.id   AF-A0A0L8I0A1-F1
#
_cell.length_a   1.000
_cell.length_b   1.000
_cell.length_c   1.000
_cell.angle_alpha   90.00
_cell.angle_beta   90.00
_cell.angle_gamma   90.00
#
_symmetry.space_group_name_H-M   'P 1'
#
loop_
_entity.id
_entity.type
_entity.pdbx_description
1 polymer ?
#
loop_
_entity_poly.entity_id
_entity_poly.type
_entity_poly.pdbx_seq_one_letter_code
_entity_poly.pdbx_strand_id
1 'polypeptide(L)'
;CRGTRQKFSHSGTPQTRYETLRRKYTNCTYIEGNLEIVFLIDLSIKYDFSFLETIKEITGYVLIVHVYADYIPLTNLQIIRGRELLEVDDQHYSLYVANNYDETYKKIGLKELRFKSLGGKP
;
A
#
# COMPACT_ATOMS: atom_id res chain seq x y z
N CYS A 1 -3.70 6.17 -12.98
CA CYS A 1 -4.63 5.03 -12.80
C CYS A 1 -5.59 5.34 -11.67
N ARG A 2 -6.74 4.66 -11.61
CA ARG A 2 -7.74 4.90 -10.57
C ARG A 2 -7.47 4.06 -9.32
N GLY A 3 -7.46 4.70 -8.16
CA GLY A 3 -7.31 4.12 -6.83
C GLY A 3 -8.50 3.27 -6.38
N THR A 4 -8.52 2.88 -5.12
CA THR A 4 -9.59 2.09 -4.48
C THR A 4 -10.21 2.82 -3.29
N ARG A 5 -11.34 2.31 -2.77
CA ARG A 5 -12.10 2.88 -1.65
C ARG A 5 -12.69 1.79 -0.74
N GLN A 6 -12.02 0.65 -0.65
CA GLN A 6 -12.52 -0.49 0.12
C GLN A 6 -12.12 -0.42 1.60
N LYS A 7 -11.15 0.43 1.97
CA LYS A 7 -10.63 0.54 3.34
C LYS A 7 -10.20 -0.84 3.86
N PHE A 8 -10.85 -1.32 4.92
CA PHE A 8 -10.61 -2.64 5.53
C PHE A 8 -11.48 -3.75 4.94
N SER A 9 -12.42 -3.44 4.04
CA SER A 9 -13.23 -4.45 3.37
C SER A 9 -12.41 -5.12 2.27
N HIS A 10 -12.50 -6.44 2.17
CA HIS A 10 -11.81 -7.19 1.13
C HIS A 10 -12.61 -8.42 0.70
N SER A 11 -12.33 -8.91 -0.51
CA SER A 11 -12.89 -10.13 -1.06
C SER A 11 -11.82 -10.93 -1.81
N GLY A 12 -12.15 -12.17 -2.20
CA GLY A 12 -11.23 -13.07 -2.88
C GLY A 12 -10.12 -13.65 -1.98
N THR A 13 -9.19 -14.38 -2.60
CA THR A 13 -8.00 -14.91 -1.91
C THR A 13 -6.88 -13.86 -1.87
N PRO A 14 -5.87 -14.01 -1.00
CA PRO A 14 -4.68 -13.15 -1.02
C PRO A 14 -4.02 -13.08 -2.41
N GLN A 15 -3.93 -14.20 -3.13
CA GLN A 15 -3.41 -14.25 -4.51
C GLN A 15 -4.22 -13.35 -5.45
N THR A 16 -5.55 -13.50 -5.48
CA THR A 16 -6.41 -12.70 -6.37
C THR A 16 -6.34 -11.20 -6.06
N ARG A 17 -6.22 -10.84 -4.77
CA ARG A 17 -6.02 -9.45 -4.35
C ARG A 17 -4.69 -8.90 -4.86
N TYR A 18 -3.61 -9.64 -4.67
CA TYR A 18 -2.29 -9.24 -5.17
C TYR A 18 -2.27 -9.10 -6.70
N GLU A 19 -2.85 -10.05 -7.44
CA GLU A 19 -2.93 -9.96 -8.90
C GLU A 19 -3.74 -8.75 -9.37
N THR A 20 -4.84 -8.45 -8.68
CA THR A 20 -5.66 -7.26 -8.95
C THR A 20 -4.87 -5.98 -8.69
N LEU A 21 -4.15 -5.91 -7.57
CA LEU A 21 -3.27 -4.80 -7.21
C LEU A 21 -2.18 -4.59 -8.27
N ARG A 22 -1.47 -5.66 -8.64
CA ARG A 22 -0.41 -5.66 -9.66
C ARG A 22 -0.93 -5.18 -11.01
N ARG A 23 -2.02 -5.77 -11.50
CA ARG A 23 -2.63 -5.39 -12.78
C ARG A 23 -3.05 -3.92 -12.80
N LYS A 24 -3.54 -3.39 -11.67
CA LYS A 24 -4.04 -2.02 -11.58
C LYS A 24 -2.91 -0.98 -11.62
N TYR A 25 -1.77 -1.28 -11.01
CA TYR A 25 -0.73 -0.29 -10.75
C TYR A 25 0.57 -0.50 -11.51
N THR A 26 0.69 -1.56 -12.32
CA THR A 26 1.82 -1.70 -13.26
C THR A 26 1.89 -0.51 -14.21
N ASN A 27 3.08 0.09 -14.31
CA ASN A 27 3.37 1.31 -15.08
C ASN A 27 2.57 2.55 -14.65
N CYS A 28 2.04 2.55 -13.43
CA CYS A 28 1.27 3.68 -12.92
C CYS A 28 2.15 4.71 -12.22
N THR A 29 2.16 5.95 -12.72
CA THR A 29 2.92 7.04 -12.08
C THR A 29 2.07 7.94 -11.18
N TYR A 30 0.76 7.92 -11.37
CA TYR A 30 -0.20 8.80 -10.69
C TYR A 30 -1.45 8.02 -10.31
N ILE A 31 -1.84 8.07 -9.03
CA ILE A 31 -3.06 7.44 -8.52
C ILE A 31 -4.12 8.51 -8.21
N GLU A 32 -5.20 8.45 -8.96
CA GLU A 32 -6.43 9.21 -8.68
C GLU A 32 -7.30 8.44 -7.67
N GLY A 33 -7.36 8.91 -6.43
CA GLY A 33 -7.93 8.19 -5.28
C GLY A 33 -6.84 7.63 -4.36
N ASN A 34 -7.18 6.52 -3.69
CA ASN A 34 -6.36 5.95 -2.62
C ASN A 34 -5.54 4.75 -3.10
N LEU A 35 -4.37 4.54 -2.50
CA LEU A 35 -3.61 3.30 -2.62
C LEU A 35 -3.89 2.44 -1.39
N GLU A 36 -4.59 1.32 -1.57
CA GLU A 36 -4.89 0.35 -0.51
C GLU A 36 -4.15 -0.96 -0.80
N ILE A 37 -3.21 -1.33 0.06
CA ILE A 37 -2.47 -2.60 0.04
C ILE A 37 -2.87 -3.35 1.31
N VAL A 38 -3.84 -4.25 1.18
CA VAL A 38 -4.51 -4.86 2.34
C VAL A 38 -4.62 -6.38 2.24
N PHE A 39 -4.47 -7.06 3.37
CA PHE A 39 -4.70 -8.50 3.55
C PHE A 39 -3.92 -9.40 2.58
N LEU A 40 -2.61 -9.18 2.45
CA LEU A 40 -1.68 -10.01 1.70
C LEU A 40 -0.87 -10.85 2.69
N ILE A 41 -1.53 -11.84 3.29
CA ILE A 41 -1.06 -12.59 4.47
C ILE A 41 -0.70 -14.06 4.19
N ASP A 42 -0.75 -14.50 2.94
CA ASP A 42 -0.46 -15.89 2.61
C ASP A 42 1.05 -16.14 2.60
N LEU A 43 1.52 -16.92 3.57
CA LEU A 43 2.94 -17.26 3.74
C LEU A 43 3.51 -18.13 2.61
N SER A 44 2.65 -18.77 1.83
CA SER A 44 3.08 -19.55 0.66
C SER A 44 3.40 -18.68 -0.56
N ILE A 45 3.03 -17.39 -0.52
CA ILE A 45 3.18 -16.47 -1.65
C ILE A 45 4.28 -15.46 -1.37
N LYS A 46 5.24 -15.36 -2.30
CA LYS A 46 6.22 -14.27 -2.33
C LYS A 46 5.67 -13.12 -3.18
N TYR A 47 5.17 -12.08 -2.54
CA TYR A 47 4.67 -10.88 -3.22
C TYR A 47 5.83 -10.02 -3.75
N ASP A 48 5.76 -9.64 -5.02
CA ASP A 48 6.69 -8.69 -5.65
C ASP A 48 5.98 -7.36 -5.93
N PHE A 49 6.34 -6.33 -5.16
CA PHE A 49 5.76 -5.00 -5.28
C PHE A 49 6.55 -4.05 -6.18
N SER A 50 7.51 -4.54 -6.98
CA SER A 50 8.33 -3.73 -7.90
C SER A 50 7.49 -2.83 -8.82
N PHE A 51 6.28 -3.26 -9.21
CA PHE A 51 5.37 -2.47 -10.03
C PHE A 51 4.93 -1.13 -9.38
N LEU A 52 5.02 -1.01 -8.05
CA LEU A 52 4.70 0.22 -7.31
C LEU A 52 5.83 1.26 -7.37
N GLU A 53 7.05 0.89 -7.78
CA GLU A 53 8.19 1.81 -7.84
C GLU A 53 7.92 3.01 -8.73
N THR A 54 7.11 2.85 -9.77
CA THR A 54 6.82 3.92 -10.73
C THR A 54 5.91 5.02 -10.18
N ILE A 55 5.22 4.78 -9.05
CA ILE A 55 4.25 5.71 -8.48
C ILE A 55 4.98 6.93 -7.90
N LYS A 56 4.58 8.11 -8.37
CA LYS A 56 5.11 9.40 -7.91
C LYS A 56 4.12 10.18 -7.07
N GLU A 57 2.84 10.05 -7.37
CA GLU A 57 1.81 10.88 -6.76
C GLU A 57 0.54 10.09 -6.47
N ILE A 58 -0.01 10.33 -5.28
CA ILE A 58 -1.28 9.77 -4.82
C ILE A 58 -2.15 10.92 -4.33
N THR A 59 -3.38 11.01 -4.84
CA THR A 59 -4.28 12.14 -4.52
C THR A 59 -5.07 11.95 -3.23
N GLY A 60 -5.42 10.72 -2.88
CA GLY A 60 -6.10 10.37 -1.63
C GLY A 60 -5.14 9.98 -0.52
N TYR A 61 -5.48 8.92 0.21
CA TYR A 61 -4.64 8.33 1.26
C TYR A 61 -3.88 7.08 0.80
N VAL A 62 -2.92 6.65 1.62
CA VAL A 62 -2.22 5.38 1.51
C VAL A 62 -2.54 4.51 2.72
N LEU A 63 -3.06 3.30 2.48
CA LEU A 63 -3.40 2.31 3.50
C LEU A 63 -2.58 1.03 3.26
N ILE A 64 -1.81 0.62 4.28
CA ILE A 64 -0.99 -0.60 4.25
C ILE A 64 -1.27 -1.39 5.53
N VAL A 65 -2.06 -2.46 5.42
CA VAL A 65 -2.52 -3.24 6.57
C VAL A 65 -2.53 -4.74 6.27
N HIS A 66 -2.04 -5.55 7.21
CA HIS A 66 -1.95 -7.00 7.06
C HIS A 66 -1.22 -7.42 5.77
N VAL A 67 -0.01 -6.88 5.56
CA VAL A 67 0.87 -7.22 4.43
C VAL A 67 2.11 -7.94 4.91
N TYR A 68 2.26 -9.20 4.50
CA TYR A 68 3.43 -10.03 4.82
C TYR A 68 4.44 -9.96 3.67
N ALA A 69 5.29 -8.94 3.72
CA ALA A 69 6.40 -8.78 2.79
C ALA A 69 7.51 -7.96 3.46
N ASP A 70 8.77 -8.18 3.10
CA ASP A 70 9.88 -7.44 3.71
C ASP A 70 9.83 -5.94 3.41
N TYR A 71 9.41 -5.58 2.20
CA TYR A 71 9.36 -4.18 1.77
C TYR A 71 8.24 -3.92 0.76
N ILE A 72 7.81 -2.66 0.72
CA ILE A 72 6.93 -2.10 -0.32
C ILE A 72 7.72 -0.95 -0.97
N PRO A 73 8.17 -1.07 -2.23
CA PRO A 73 9.13 -0.14 -2.81
C PRO A 73 8.44 1.09 -3.42
N LEU A 74 7.84 1.94 -2.58
CA LEU A 74 7.30 3.25 -3.00
C LEU A 74 8.44 4.29 -3.08
N THR A 75 9.50 3.94 -3.81
CA THR A 75 10.77 4.68 -3.86
C THR A 75 10.64 6.03 -4.53
N ASN A 76 9.86 6.13 -5.59
CA ASN A 76 9.63 7.38 -6.32
C ASN A 76 8.42 8.18 -5.81
N LEU A 77 7.74 7.73 -4.75
CA LEU A 77 6.59 8.45 -4.21
C LEU A 77 7.04 9.80 -3.65
N GLN A 78 6.54 10.89 -4.22
CA GLN A 78 6.93 12.27 -3.88
C GLN A 78 5.90 12.93 -2.97
N ILE A 79 4.60 12.68 -3.23
CA ILE A 79 3.51 13.36 -2.52
C ILE A 79 2.30 12.44 -2.33
N ILE A 80 1.73 12.52 -1.13
CA ILE A 80 0.40 12.04 -0.79
C ILE A 80 -0.44 13.29 -0.48
N ARG A 81 -1.38 13.63 -1.36
CA ARG A 81 -2.10 14.91 -1.25
C ARG A 81 -3.16 14.93 -0.14
N GLY A 82 -3.72 13.79 0.23
CA GLY A 82 -4.73 13.70 1.28
C GLY A 82 -6.04 14.44 0.96
N ARG A 83 -6.47 14.47 -0.32
CA ARG A 83 -7.80 15.03 -0.69
C ARG A 83 -8.95 14.18 -0.13
N GLU A 84 -8.68 12.90 0.08
CA GLU A 84 -9.52 11.95 0.81
C GLU A 84 -8.62 11.38 1.93
N LEU A 85 -9.12 11.35 3.16
CA LEU A 85 -8.39 10.84 4.33
C LEU A 85 -9.03 9.54 4.81
N LEU A 86 -8.22 8.64 5.36
CA LEU A 86 -8.72 7.47 6.07
C LEU A 86 -9.14 7.87 7.48
N GLU A 87 -10.36 7.53 7.85
CA GLU A 87 -10.89 7.74 9.20
C GLU A 87 -10.77 6.45 10.02
N VAL A 88 -10.11 6.52 11.18
CA VAL A 88 -9.95 5.43 12.15
C VAL A 88 -10.02 6.04 13.55
N ASP A 89 -10.92 5.55 14.40
CA ASP A 89 -11.10 6.01 15.79
C ASP A 89 -11.20 7.55 15.92
N ASP A 90 -12.07 8.17 15.12
CA ASP A 90 -12.27 9.63 15.02
C ASP A 90 -11.03 10.45 14.60
N GLN A 91 -9.96 9.78 14.16
CA GLN A 91 -8.74 10.40 13.63
C GLN A 91 -8.66 10.24 12.11
N HIS A 92 -7.97 11.18 11.45
CA HIS A 92 -7.88 11.25 9.99
C HIS A 92 -6.43 11.15 9.51
N TYR A 93 -6.17 10.26 8.55
CA TYR A 93 -4.83 9.93 8.10
C TYR A 93 -4.70 9.99 6.57
N SER A 94 -3.63 10.64 6.09
CA SER A 94 -3.20 10.52 4.68
C SER A 94 -2.30 9.30 4.46
N LEU A 95 -1.67 8.79 5.50
CA LEU A 95 -0.87 7.57 5.52
C LEU A 95 -1.23 6.76 6.77
N TYR A 96 -1.68 5.52 6.57
CA TYR A 96 -2.00 4.58 7.65
C TYR A 96 -1.31 3.24 7.43
N VAL A 97 -0.43 2.86 8.35
CA VAL A 97 0.37 1.63 8.29
C VAL A 97 0.24 0.89 9.63
N ALA A 98 -0.45 -0.25 9.64
CA ALA A 98 -0.71 -1.00 10.88
C ALA A 98 -0.77 -2.51 10.64
N ASN A 99 -0.46 -3.31 11.67
CA ASN A 99 -0.63 -4.77 11.68
C ASN A 99 0.02 -5.51 10.50
N ASN A 100 1.18 -5.05 10.03
CA ASN A 100 1.94 -5.67 8.95
C ASN A 100 2.98 -6.66 9.47
N TYR A 101 2.57 -7.57 10.35
CA TYR A 101 3.43 -8.62 10.91
C TYR A 101 2.60 -9.87 11.19
N ASP A 102 3.25 -11.03 11.18
CA ASP A 102 2.64 -12.28 11.61
C ASP A 102 2.78 -12.44 13.13
N GLU A 103 1.67 -12.73 13.81
CA GLU A 103 1.64 -12.85 15.29
C GLU A 103 2.43 -14.05 15.81
N THR A 104 2.53 -15.13 15.01
CA THR A 104 3.23 -16.36 15.40
C THR A 104 4.71 -16.30 15.02
N TYR A 105 5.00 -15.87 13.81
CA TYR A 105 6.34 -15.85 13.23
C TYR A 105 6.89 -14.43 13.17
N LYS A 106 7.44 -13.93 14.29
CA LYS A 106 7.94 -12.55 14.48
C LYS A 106 8.97 -12.03 13.45
N LYS A 107 9.53 -12.89 12.60
CA LYS A 107 10.44 -12.49 11.50
C LYS A 107 9.69 -12.09 10.22
N ILE A 108 8.40 -12.40 10.14
CA ILE A 108 7.53 -12.17 9.00
C ILE A 108 6.76 -10.88 9.24
N GLY A 109 6.92 -9.95 8.31
CA GLY A 109 6.29 -8.64 8.37
C GLY A 109 7.06 -7.59 7.58
N LEU A 110 6.43 -6.43 7.48
CA LEU A 110 6.96 -5.26 6.79
C LEU A 110 8.10 -4.62 7.57
N LYS A 111 9.27 -4.52 6.92
CA LYS A 111 10.49 -3.94 7.49
C LYS A 111 10.77 -2.56 6.90
N GLU A 112 10.45 -2.34 5.63
CA GLU A 112 10.77 -1.10 4.93
C GLU A 112 9.62 -0.60 4.04
N LEU A 113 9.24 0.67 4.20
CA LEU A 113 8.32 1.39 3.30
C LEU A 113 9.03 2.04 2.11
N ARG A 114 10.35 2.23 2.21
CA ARG A 114 11.22 2.81 1.15
C ARG A 114 10.73 4.13 0.55
N PHE A 115 10.07 4.99 1.32
CA PHE A 115 9.67 6.35 0.90
C PHE A 115 10.87 7.30 0.75
N LYS A 116 11.72 7.05 -0.25
CA LYS A 116 12.98 7.78 -0.43
C LYS A 116 12.77 9.20 -0.97
N SER A 117 11.71 9.42 -1.75
CA SER A 117 11.40 10.72 -2.37
C SER A 117 10.28 11.50 -1.68
N LEU A 118 9.62 10.92 -0.66
CA LEU A 118 8.43 11.51 -0.06
C LEU A 118 8.82 12.74 0.77
N GLY A 119 8.26 13.91 0.40
CA GLY A 119 8.60 15.18 1.05
C GLY A 119 9.96 15.78 0.63
N GLY A 120 10.64 15.20 -0.36
CA GLY A 120 11.86 15.75 -0.96
C GLY A 120 11.58 17.02 -1.77
N LYS A 121 12.51 17.99 -1.71
CA LYS A 121 12.44 19.27 -2.44
C LYS A 121 12.22 19.08 -3.95
N PRO A 122 11.53 20.02 -4.62
CA PRO A 122 11.29 19.99 -6.07
C PRO A 122 12.58 19.89 -6.88
#